data_AF-A0A969WNN0-F1
#
_entry.id   AF-A0A969WNN0-F1
#
_cell.length_a   1.000
_cell.length_b   1.000
_cell.length_c   1.000
_cell.angle_alpha   90.00
_cell.angle_beta   90.00
_cell.angle_gamma   90.00
#
_symmetry.space_group_name_H-M   'P 1'
#
loop_
_entity.id
_entity.type
_entity.pdbx_description
1 polymer ?
#
loop_
_entity_poly.entity_id
_entity_poly.type
_entity_poly.pdbx_seq_one_letter_code
_entity_poly.pdbx_strand_id
1 'polypeptide(L)'
;MIYSICFKYLKNNELSQDAAMDVFEILLDKLKTHEVKNFKSWLYSLVRNHCLMQLREKSAEQKFTEDFKNTYISFVEIDENSHQYIKDKEKALEALEIFMQKLNHEQKICVELFYIEEKSYAQISEITGFDFKKVKSNIQNGKRNLKIMMEEHYGKSE
;
A
#
# COMPACT_ATOMS: atom_id res chain seq x y z
N MET A 1 -2.60 -6.09 16.27
CA MET A 1 -2.61 -5.63 14.86
C MET A 1 -1.32 -5.96 14.14
N ILE A 2 -0.15 -5.50 14.62
CA ILE A 2 1.17 -5.79 14.01
C ILE A 2 1.40 -7.30 13.87
N TYR A 3 1.34 -8.05 14.98
CA TYR A 3 1.48 -9.51 14.98
C TYR A 3 0.55 -10.21 13.97
N SER A 4 -0.73 -9.82 13.92
CA SER A 4 -1.71 -10.40 13.00
C SER A 4 -1.34 -10.17 11.52
N ILE A 5 -0.70 -9.04 11.21
CA ILE A 5 -0.18 -8.74 9.87
C ILE A 5 1.08 -9.57 9.62
N CYS A 6 2.02 -9.66 10.58
CA CYS A 6 3.20 -10.52 10.47
C CYS A 6 2.80 -11.98 10.21
N PHE A 7 1.88 -12.51 11.01
CA PHE A 7 1.37 -13.87 10.87
C PHE A 7 0.67 -14.11 9.53
N LYS A 8 -0.05 -13.10 9.02
CA LYS A 8 -0.65 -13.17 7.68
C LYS A 8 0.40 -13.44 6.60
N TYR A 9 1.59 -12.85 6.70
CA TYR A 9 2.68 -12.98 5.73
C TYR A 9 3.62 -14.16 6.00
N LEU A 10 4.08 -14.34 7.23
CA LEU A 10 5.13 -15.29 7.59
C LEU A 10 4.60 -16.69 7.89
N LYS A 11 3.30 -16.84 8.20
CA LYS A 11 2.63 -18.13 8.49
C LYS A 11 3.30 -19.00 9.57
N ASN A 12 4.14 -18.39 10.41
CA ASN A 12 4.87 -19.05 11.48
C ASN A 12 4.78 -18.20 12.74
N ASN A 13 4.42 -18.81 13.88
CA ASN A 13 4.19 -18.07 15.13
C ASN A 13 5.45 -17.40 15.66
N GLU A 14 6.56 -18.12 15.77
CA GLU A 14 7.84 -17.60 16.31
C GLU A 14 8.36 -16.45 15.44
N LEU A 15 8.50 -16.67 14.13
CA LEU A 15 8.95 -15.62 13.21
C LEU A 15 8.04 -14.40 13.20
N SER A 16 6.73 -14.59 13.42
CA SER A 16 5.79 -13.47 13.51
C SER A 16 5.89 -12.70 14.81
N GLN A 17 6.29 -13.35 15.90
CA GLN A 17 6.59 -12.69 17.18
C GLN A 17 7.86 -11.86 17.05
N ASP A 18 8.93 -12.45 16.51
CA ASP A 18 10.22 -11.78 16.31
C ASP A 18 10.08 -10.57 15.38
N ALA A 19 9.46 -10.76 14.21
CA ALA A 19 9.19 -9.68 13.26
C ALA A 19 8.31 -8.56 13.85
N ALA A 20 7.40 -8.90 14.78
CA ALA A 20 6.63 -7.88 15.47
C ALA A 20 7.49 -7.05 16.43
N MET A 21 8.43 -7.68 17.13
CA MET A 21 9.38 -7.00 18.01
C MET A 21 10.30 -6.07 17.23
N ASP A 22 10.89 -6.55 16.12
CA ASP A 22 11.74 -5.74 15.24
C ASP A 22 11.00 -4.51 14.71
N VAL A 23 9.75 -4.67 14.31
CA VAL A 23 8.92 -3.54 13.86
C VAL A 23 8.70 -2.53 14.97
N PHE A 24 8.52 -2.96 16.22
CA PHE A 24 8.38 -2.04 17.35
C PHE A 24 9.66 -1.22 17.59
N GLU A 25 10.85 -1.81 17.45
CA GLU A 25 12.11 -1.08 17.55
C GLU A 25 12.26 -0.02 16.45
N ILE A 26 12.03 -0.42 15.19
CA ILE A 26 12.05 0.50 14.04
C ILE A 26 11.02 1.62 14.21
N LEU A 27 9.84 1.28 14.74
CA LEU A 27 8.75 2.22 14.97
C LEU A 27 9.15 3.33 15.93
N LEU A 28 9.80 2.98 17.05
CA LEU A 28 10.23 3.94 18.06
C LEU A 28 11.22 4.96 17.51
N ASP A 29 12.12 4.55 16.63
CA ASP A 29 13.08 5.46 16.02
C ASP A 29 12.50 6.29 14.88
N LYS A 30 11.63 5.71 14.05
CA LYS A 30 10.99 6.45 12.96
C LYS A 30 10.04 7.53 13.47
N LEU A 31 9.32 7.30 14.57
CA LEU A 31 8.42 8.29 15.15
C LEU A 31 9.12 9.52 15.71
N LYS A 32 10.43 9.43 16.03
CA LYS A 32 11.22 10.58 16.45
C LYS A 32 11.57 11.52 15.30
N THR A 33 11.59 11.01 14.06
CA THR A 33 12.13 11.71 12.89
C THR A 33 11.11 11.98 11.80
N HIS A 34 9.97 11.27 11.82
CA HIS A 34 8.93 11.38 10.80
C HIS A 34 7.61 11.83 11.41
N GLU A 35 7.04 12.90 10.84
CA GLU A 35 5.66 13.28 11.13
C GLU A 35 4.70 12.35 10.39
N VAL A 36 3.91 11.57 11.12
CA VAL A 36 3.01 10.55 10.55
C VAL A 36 1.56 11.02 10.63
N LYS A 37 1.02 11.52 9.51
CA LYS A 37 -0.38 11.99 9.40
C LYS A 37 -1.42 10.87 9.51
N ASN A 38 -1.15 9.69 8.92
CA ASN A 38 -2.01 8.51 9.01
C ASN A 38 -1.24 7.30 9.55
N PHE A 39 -1.19 7.21 10.88
CA PHE A 39 -0.43 6.18 11.58
C PHE A 39 -0.82 4.75 11.18
N LYS A 40 -2.10 4.48 10.98
CA LYS A 40 -2.59 3.13 10.67
C LYS A 40 -2.11 2.63 9.30
N SER A 41 -2.21 3.48 8.27
CA SER A 41 -1.78 3.14 6.91
C SER A 41 -0.26 3.00 6.82
N TRP A 42 0.46 3.94 7.46
CA TRP A 42 1.91 3.94 7.51
C TRP A 42 2.45 2.72 8.27
N LEU A 43 1.90 2.41 9.44
CA LEU A 43 2.27 1.22 10.21
C LEU A 43 1.98 -0.07 9.44
N TYR A 44 0.84 -0.17 8.75
CA TYR A 44 0.54 -1.34 7.92
C TYR A 44 1.61 -1.55 6.83
N SER A 45 2.01 -0.47 6.16
CA SER A 45 3.06 -0.50 5.13
C SER A 45 4.41 -0.89 5.69
N LEU A 46 4.78 -0.34 6.86
CA LEU A 46 6.02 -0.67 7.56
C LEU A 46 6.09 -2.17 7.91
N VAL A 47 5.03 -2.69 8.56
CA VAL A 47 4.95 -4.09 8.96
C VAL A 47 4.99 -5.02 7.74
N ARG A 48 4.22 -4.70 6.70
CA ARG A 48 4.19 -5.48 5.45
C ARG A 48 5.58 -5.54 4.81
N ASN A 49 6.26 -4.40 4.68
CA ASN A 49 7.55 -4.34 4.02
C ASN A 49 8.62 -5.09 4.82
N HIS A 50 8.60 -4.98 6.15
CA HIS A 50 9.49 -5.74 7.02
C HIS A 50 9.31 -7.26 6.87
N CYS A 51 8.06 -7.75 6.87
CA CYS A 51 7.79 -9.19 6.66
C CYS A 51 8.22 -9.67 5.26
N LEU A 52 8.03 -8.85 4.22
CA LEU A 52 8.46 -9.19 2.87
C LEU A 52 9.98 -9.20 2.72
N MET A 53 10.69 -8.35 3.48
CA MET A 53 12.16 -8.35 3.53
C MET A 53 12.68 -9.66 4.15
N GLN A 54 12.16 -10.05 5.31
CA GLN A 54 12.53 -11.33 5.94
C GLN A 54 12.24 -12.54 5.05
N LEU A 55 11.11 -12.54 4.33
CA LEU A 55 10.80 -13.62 3.38
C LEU A 55 11.80 -13.67 2.21
N ARG A 56 12.25 -12.51 1.72
CA ARG A 56 13.30 -12.44 0.69
C ARG A 56 14.65 -12.92 1.21
N GLU A 57 15.03 -12.52 2.41
CA GLU A 57 16.27 -12.95 3.07
C GLU A 57 16.27 -14.46 3.29
N LYS A 58 15.16 -15.03 3.80
CA LYS A 58 15.01 -16.48 3.96
C LYS A 58 15.06 -17.23 2.62
N SER A 59 14.51 -16.65 1.56
CA SER A 59 14.56 -17.23 0.21
C SER A 59 15.96 -17.10 -0.40
N ALA A 60 16.70 -16.04 -0.05
CA ALA A 60 18.08 -15.81 -0.44
C ALA A 60 19.04 -16.73 0.32
N GLU A 61 18.84 -16.96 1.63
CA GLU A 61 19.59 -17.91 2.46
C GLU A 61 19.40 -19.36 1.98
N GLN A 62 18.18 -19.73 1.55
CA GLN A 62 17.93 -21.03 0.93
C GLN A 62 18.68 -21.20 -0.40
N LYS A 63 18.84 -20.12 -1.19
CA LYS A 63 19.71 -20.09 -2.37
C LYS A 63 21.21 -20.00 -2.03
N PHE A 64 21.56 -19.45 -0.87
CA PHE A 64 22.95 -19.19 -0.45
C PHE A 64 23.73 -20.46 -0.11
N THR A 65 23.06 -21.60 0.09
CA THR A 65 23.71 -22.90 0.23
C THR A 65 24.34 -23.43 -1.07
N GLU A 66 23.97 -22.88 -2.25
CA GLU A 66 24.47 -23.35 -3.55
C GLU A 66 25.56 -22.47 -4.17
N ASP A 67 25.57 -21.15 -3.93
CA ASP A 67 26.43 -20.22 -4.68
C ASP A 67 27.35 -19.35 -3.80
N PHE A 68 28.31 -19.98 -3.10
CA PHE A 68 29.33 -19.30 -2.28
C PHE A 68 30.38 -18.48 -3.07
N LYS A 69 30.12 -18.04 -4.30
CA LYS A 69 31.19 -17.38 -5.08
C LYS A 69 30.61 -16.53 -6.20
N ASN A 70 30.24 -15.28 -5.88
CA ASN A 70 30.73 -14.08 -6.59
C ASN A 70 29.93 -12.83 -6.20
N THR A 71 30.62 -11.96 -5.46
CA THR A 71 30.70 -10.51 -5.73
C THR A 71 29.46 -9.66 -5.47
N TYR A 72 29.56 -8.94 -4.34
CA TYR A 72 28.96 -7.64 -4.11
C TYR A 72 28.97 -6.76 -5.38
N ILE A 73 27.82 -6.14 -5.66
CA ILE A 73 27.52 -5.22 -6.77
C ILE A 73 26.98 -5.93 -8.02
N SER A 74 25.67 -6.20 -7.99
CA SER A 74 24.83 -6.11 -9.20
C SER A 74 23.47 -5.56 -8.81
N PHE A 75 23.15 -4.41 -9.39
CA PHE A 75 21.82 -3.82 -9.42
C PHE A 75 20.84 -4.81 -10.06
N VAL A 76 19.61 -4.88 -9.53
CA VAL A 76 18.42 -5.29 -10.28
C VAL A 76 18.54 -6.66 -10.95
N GLU A 77 18.55 -7.72 -10.16
CA GLU A 77 17.85 -8.95 -10.57
C GLU A 77 16.55 -9.02 -9.80
N ILE A 78 15.59 -8.25 -10.32
CA ILE A 78 14.20 -8.29 -9.91
C ILE A 78 13.65 -9.64 -10.40
N ASP A 79 13.53 -10.57 -9.46
CA ASP A 79 12.70 -11.77 -9.50
C ASP A 79 11.49 -11.58 -10.44
N GLU A 80 11.28 -12.49 -11.39
CA GLU A 80 10.21 -12.37 -12.41
C GLU A 80 8.82 -12.16 -11.77
N ASN A 81 8.60 -12.71 -10.57
CA ASN A 81 7.36 -12.48 -9.80
C ASN A 81 7.29 -11.05 -9.21
N SER A 82 8.41 -10.46 -8.82
CA SER A 82 8.51 -9.05 -8.41
C SER A 82 8.33 -8.12 -9.60
N HIS A 83 8.85 -8.47 -10.78
CA HIS A 83 8.67 -7.69 -12.01
C HIS A 83 7.21 -7.71 -12.46
N GLN A 84 6.57 -8.89 -12.42
CA GLN A 84 5.17 -9.03 -12.74
C GLN A 84 4.29 -8.27 -11.74
N TYR A 85 4.58 -8.36 -10.44
CA TYR A 85 3.86 -7.62 -9.41
C TYR A 85 3.99 -6.09 -9.55
N ILE A 86 5.17 -5.60 -9.93
CA ILE A 86 5.40 -4.17 -10.20
C ILE A 86 4.62 -3.74 -11.46
N LYS A 87 4.71 -4.52 -12.55
CA LYS A 87 3.95 -4.28 -13.79
C LYS A 87 2.44 -4.30 -13.56
N ASP A 88 1.94 -5.22 -12.75
CA ASP A 88 0.51 -5.30 -12.43
C ASP A 88 0.05 -4.10 -11.60
N LYS A 89 0.92 -3.56 -10.73
CA LYS A 89 0.66 -2.31 -10.02
C LYS A 89 0.69 -1.09 -10.91
N GLU A 90 1.64 -1.01 -11.83
CA GLU A 90 1.72 0.08 -12.81
C GLU A 90 0.46 0.10 -13.68
N LYS A 91 0.05 -1.06 -14.20
CA LYS A 91 -1.22 -1.21 -14.94
C LYS A 91 -2.44 -0.83 -14.10
N ALA A 92 -2.47 -1.22 -12.83
CA ALA A 92 -3.56 -0.85 -11.92
C ALA A 92 -3.59 0.66 -11.65
N LEU A 93 -2.43 1.31 -11.60
CA LEU A 93 -2.32 2.75 -11.43
C LEU A 93 -2.81 3.49 -12.68
N GLU A 94 -2.37 3.06 -13.87
CA GLU A 94 -2.83 3.60 -15.16
C GLU A 94 -4.36 3.46 -15.31
N ALA A 95 -4.91 2.28 -14.98
CA ALA A 95 -6.35 2.05 -15.01
C ALA A 95 -7.09 2.98 -14.02
N LEU A 96 -6.54 3.16 -12.81
CA LEU A 96 -7.12 4.03 -11.81
C LEU A 96 -7.12 5.50 -12.25
N GLU A 97 -6.04 5.99 -12.88
CA GLU A 97 -5.96 7.33 -13.44
C GLU A 97 -7.05 7.57 -14.50
N ILE A 98 -7.27 6.59 -15.39
CA ILE A 98 -8.35 6.64 -16.38
C ILE A 98 -9.72 6.66 -15.69
N PHE A 99 -9.93 5.81 -14.70
CA PHE A 99 -11.22 5.70 -14.01
C PHE A 99 -11.54 6.91 -13.12
N MET A 100 -10.52 7.57 -12.59
CA MET A 100 -10.66 8.86 -11.92
C MET A 100 -11.25 9.92 -12.85
N GLN A 101 -10.92 9.90 -14.15
CA GLN A 101 -11.52 10.81 -15.13
C GLN A 101 -12.98 10.47 -15.46
N LYS A 102 -13.44 9.26 -15.17
CA LYS A 102 -14.83 8.82 -15.40
C LYS A 102 -15.77 9.13 -14.24
N LEU A 103 -15.23 9.51 -13.08
CA LEU A 103 -16.05 10.01 -11.98
C LEU A 103 -16.73 11.31 -12.39
N ASN A 104 -17.92 11.57 -11.84
CA ASN A 104 -18.50 12.90 -11.99
C ASN A 104 -17.61 13.94 -11.29
N HIS A 105 -17.74 15.20 -11.69
CA HIS A 105 -16.86 16.27 -11.23
C HIS A 105 -16.77 16.37 -9.69
N GLU A 106 -17.91 16.31 -9.01
CA GLU A 106 -17.95 16.45 -7.55
C GLU A 106 -17.33 15.26 -6.81
N GLN A 107 -17.51 14.04 -7.34
CA GLN A 107 -16.86 12.84 -6.83
C GLN A 107 -15.35 12.91 -7.03
N LYS A 108 -14.91 13.26 -8.25
CA LYS A 108 -13.49 13.37 -8.60
C LYS A 108 -12.78 14.35 -7.65
N ILE A 109 -13.26 15.59 -7.55
CA ILE A 109 -12.61 16.61 -6.72
C ILE A 109 -12.59 16.22 -5.24
N CYS A 110 -13.66 15.63 -4.71
CA CYS A 110 -13.68 15.19 -3.32
C CYS A 110 -12.74 13.99 -3.07
N VAL A 111 -12.62 13.07 -4.01
CA VAL A 111 -11.71 11.92 -3.93
C VAL A 111 -10.25 12.37 -4.01
N GLU A 112 -9.91 13.30 -4.92
CA GLU A 112 -8.57 13.87 -5.05
C GLU A 112 -8.16 14.60 -3.77
N LEU A 113 -9.00 15.54 -3.29
CA LEU A 113 -8.72 16.29 -2.07
C LEU A 113 -8.56 15.38 -0.85
N PHE A 114 -9.36 14.31 -0.74
CA PHE A 114 -9.31 13.43 0.43
C PHE A 114 -8.15 12.44 0.39
N TYR A 115 -7.95 11.74 -0.73
CA TYR A 115 -6.99 10.63 -0.81
C TYR A 115 -5.61 11.04 -1.32
N ILE A 116 -5.51 12.10 -2.12
CA ILE A 116 -4.24 12.57 -2.70
C ILE A 116 -3.71 13.75 -1.87
N GLU A 117 -4.55 14.73 -1.58
CA GLU A 117 -4.13 15.93 -0.82
C GLU A 117 -4.36 15.82 0.69
N GLU A 118 -4.86 14.68 1.17
CA GLU A 118 -5.07 14.36 2.60
C GLU A 118 -5.90 15.40 3.37
N LYS A 119 -6.86 16.06 2.72
CA LYS A 119 -7.76 17.02 3.36
C LYS A 119 -8.81 16.32 4.23
N SER A 120 -9.13 16.91 5.37
CA SER A 120 -10.26 16.49 6.19
C SER A 120 -11.60 16.87 5.53
N TYR A 121 -12.71 16.22 5.90
CA TYR A 121 -14.03 16.56 5.36
C TYR A 121 -14.40 18.04 5.59
N ALA A 122 -14.00 18.63 6.72
CA ALA A 122 -14.21 20.04 7.00
C ALA A 122 -13.45 20.94 6.02
N GLN A 123 -12.17 20.65 5.79
CA GLN A 123 -11.35 21.38 4.82
C GLN A 123 -11.88 21.24 3.39
N ILE A 124 -12.38 20.06 3.01
CA ILE A 124 -12.99 19.84 1.70
C ILE A 124 -14.27 20.67 1.57
N SER A 125 -15.12 20.68 2.61
CA SER A 125 -16.31 21.53 2.65
C SER A 125 -15.98 23.02 2.48
N GLU A 126 -14.91 23.50 3.10
CA GLU A 126 -14.44 24.87 2.95
C GLU A 126 -13.93 25.16 1.53
N ILE A 127 -13.16 24.24 0.94
CA ILE A 127 -12.56 24.40 -0.40
C ILE A 127 -13.63 24.38 -1.50
N THR A 128 -14.60 23.45 -1.41
CA THR A 128 -15.57 23.24 -2.48
C THR A 128 -16.90 23.96 -2.27
N GLY A 129 -17.17 24.44 -1.05
CA GLY A 129 -18.47 24.98 -0.65
C GLY A 129 -19.55 23.92 -0.46
N PHE A 130 -19.22 22.62 -0.53
CA PHE A 130 -20.19 21.55 -0.30
C PHE A 130 -20.45 21.34 1.18
N ASP A 131 -21.71 21.04 1.54
CA ASP A 131 -22.01 20.61 2.90
C ASP A 131 -21.32 19.27 3.24
N PHE A 132 -21.13 19.03 4.54
CA PHE A 132 -20.42 17.87 5.05
C PHE A 132 -21.02 16.53 4.59
N LYS A 133 -22.36 16.43 4.48
CA LYS A 133 -23.03 15.20 4.03
C LYS A 133 -22.74 14.95 2.56
N LYS A 134 -22.74 16.01 1.74
CA LYS A 134 -22.42 15.96 0.32
C LYS A 134 -20.96 15.56 0.10
N VAL A 135 -20.00 16.15 0.84
CA VAL A 135 -18.59 15.74 0.82
C VAL A 135 -18.44 14.25 1.14
N LYS A 136 -19.01 13.80 2.27
CA LYS A 136 -18.95 12.39 2.67
C LYS A 136 -19.55 11.46 1.62
N SER A 137 -20.70 11.80 1.07
CA SER A 137 -21.39 11.04 0.02
C SER A 137 -20.55 10.95 -1.26
N ASN A 138 -19.98 12.07 -1.72
CA ASN A 138 -19.15 12.11 -2.92
C ASN A 138 -17.87 11.28 -2.78
N ILE A 139 -17.22 11.29 -1.61
CA ILE A 139 -16.04 10.44 -1.35
C ILE A 139 -16.43 8.95 -1.33
N GLN A 140 -17.51 8.60 -0.64
CA GLN A 140 -17.98 7.21 -0.54
C GLN A 140 -18.40 6.65 -1.91
N ASN A 141 -19.18 7.42 -2.67
CA ASN A 141 -19.67 7.02 -3.98
C ASN A 141 -18.54 7.00 -5.02
N GLY A 142 -17.64 7.98 -5.00
CA GLY A 142 -16.45 8.00 -5.85
C GLY A 142 -15.59 6.77 -5.65
N LYS A 143 -15.25 6.44 -4.39
CA LYS A 143 -14.52 5.21 -4.05
C LYS A 143 -15.24 3.95 -4.52
N ARG A 144 -16.56 3.86 -4.30
CA ARG A 144 -17.36 2.70 -4.72
C ARG A 144 -17.34 2.53 -6.23
N ASN A 145 -17.50 3.62 -6.98
CA ASN A 145 -17.52 3.61 -8.44
C ASN A 145 -16.15 3.22 -9.02
N LEU A 146 -15.05 3.74 -8.46
CA LEU A 146 -13.69 3.31 -8.83
C LEU A 146 -13.50 1.81 -8.59
N LYS A 147 -13.95 1.31 -7.42
CA LYS A 147 -13.88 -0.11 -7.11
C LYS A 147 -14.63 -0.95 -8.16
N ILE A 148 -15.87 -0.58 -8.50
CA ILE A 148 -16.67 -1.30 -9.51
C ILE A 148 -15.95 -1.31 -10.87
N MET A 149 -15.44 -0.16 -11.32
CA MET A 149 -14.72 -0.07 -12.59
C MET A 149 -13.43 -0.93 -12.61
N MET A 150 -12.70 -0.97 -11.49
CA MET A 150 -11.53 -1.84 -11.33
C MET A 150 -11.94 -3.32 -11.36
N GLU A 151 -12.96 -3.71 -10.61
CA GLU A 151 -13.46 -5.10 -10.60
C GLU A 151 -13.96 -5.54 -11.97
N GLU A 152 -14.66 -4.67 -12.72
CA GLU A 152 -15.09 -4.97 -14.09
C GLU A 152 -13.92 -5.07 -15.07
N HIS A 153 -12.89 -4.23 -14.91
CA HIS A 153 -11.72 -4.24 -15.78
C HIS A 153 -10.91 -5.53 -15.63
N TYR A 154 -10.69 -5.97 -14.38
CA TYR A 154 -9.94 -7.20 -14.10
C TYR A 154 -10.80 -8.47 -14.13
N GLY A 155 -12.10 -8.37 -13.87
CA GLY A 155 -13.05 -9.49 -13.91
C GLY A 155 -13.54 -9.86 -15.32
N LYS A 156 -13.33 -9.00 -16.32
CA LYS A 156 -13.56 -9.30 -17.75
C LYS A 156 -12.31 -9.88 -18.46
N SER A 157 -11.24 -10.15 -17.71
CA SER A 157 -9.96 -10.66 -18.22
C SER A 157 -9.81 -12.19 -18.10
N GLU A 158 -10.92 -12.92 -17.90
CA GLU A 158 -11.00 -14.40 -17.95
C GLU A 158 -11.74 -14.87 -19.20
#